data_AF-A0A1E1J7Z6-F1
#
_entry.id   AF-A0A1E1J7Z6-F1
#
_cell.length_a   1.000
_cell.length_b   1.000
_cell.length_c   1.000
_cell.angle_alpha   90.00
_cell.angle_beta   90.00
_cell.angle_gamma   90.00
#
_symmetry.space_group_name_H-M   'P 1'
#
loop_
_entity.id
_entity.type
_entity.pdbx_description
1 polymer ?
#
loop_
_entity_poly.entity_id
_entity_poly.type
_entity_poly.pdbx_seq_one_letter_code
_entity_poly.pdbx_strand_id
1 'polypeptide(L)'
;MREDSQRAQVAINGFIGSILIVVGSIVYVLWSVLPDEVLHRMHMTYYPDRYWAVAVPAILVMFLVHYFTTSWLLVLVTTHPLTDGRCITDEDSKPDTEIEVGALADSGSSLPPWVDIPVSVASHLLFEPWNKKV
;
A
#
# COMPACT_ATOMS: atom_id res chain seq x y z
N MET A 1 -4.79 -7.29 -23.76
CA MET A 1 -3.40 -7.28 -24.29
C MET A 1 -2.56 -6.09 -23.79
N ARG A 2 -2.92 -4.81 -24.02
CA ARG A 2 -2.12 -3.66 -23.55
C ARG A 2 -2.26 -3.43 -22.02
N GLU A 3 -3.45 -3.64 -21.47
CA GLU A 3 -3.72 -3.55 -20.03
C GLU A 3 -3.05 -4.67 -19.20
N ASP A 4 -3.06 -5.91 -19.69
CA ASP A 4 -2.43 -7.04 -19.00
C ASP A 4 -0.90 -6.87 -18.90
N SER A 5 -0.29 -6.33 -19.97
CA SER A 5 1.14 -5.99 -19.98
C SER A 5 1.47 -4.88 -18.99
N GLN A 6 0.61 -3.87 -18.85
CA GLN A 6 0.79 -2.78 -17.89
C GLN A 6 0.66 -3.28 -16.43
N ARG A 7 -0.31 -4.16 -16.15
CA ARG A 7 -0.46 -4.78 -14.81
C ARG A 7 0.75 -5.64 -14.44
N ALA A 8 1.27 -6.43 -15.38
CA ALA A 8 2.48 -7.21 -15.18
C ALA A 8 3.70 -6.31 -14.88
N GLN A 9 3.84 -5.19 -15.58
CA GLN A 9 4.92 -4.23 -15.33
C GLN A 9 4.85 -3.62 -13.93
N VAL A 10 3.66 -3.26 -13.42
CA VAL A 10 3.49 -2.74 -12.06
C VAL A 10 3.94 -3.76 -11.02
N ALA A 11 3.56 -5.04 -11.17
CA ALA A 11 3.97 -6.10 -10.27
C ALA A 11 5.49 -6.33 -10.29
N ILE A 12 6.10 -6.34 -11.48
CA ILE A 12 7.55 -6.48 -11.64
C ILE A 12 8.29 -5.32 -10.99
N ASN A 13 7.84 -4.08 -11.22
CA ASN A 13 8.45 -2.89 -10.64
C ASN A 13 8.36 -2.90 -9.11
N GLY A 14 7.21 -3.32 -8.55
CA GLY A 14 7.04 -3.49 -7.12
C GLY A 14 7.99 -4.54 -6.54
N PHE A 15 8.15 -5.68 -7.23
CA PHE A 15 9.08 -6.73 -6.81
C PHE A 15 10.53 -6.25 -6.81
N ILE A 16 10.99 -5.61 -7.90
CA ILE A 16 12.34 -5.05 -8.00
C ILE A 16 12.56 -4.00 -6.91
N GLY A 17 11.60 -3.09 -6.72
CA GLY A 17 11.64 -2.08 -5.66
C GLY A 17 11.78 -2.69 -4.27
N SER A 18 11.03 -3.76 -3.97
CA SER A 18 11.11 -4.43 -2.68
C SER A 18 12.50 -5.02 -2.40
N ILE A 19 13.13 -5.66 -3.40
CA ILE A 19 14.49 -6.20 -3.27
C ILE A 19 15.49 -5.07 -3.06
N LEU A 20 15.39 -3.98 -3.84
CA LEU A 20 16.28 -2.83 -3.72
C LEU A 20 16.19 -2.19 -2.33
N ILE A 21 14.98 -2.05 -1.79
CA ILE A 21 14.77 -1.50 -0.45
C ILE A 21 15.37 -2.42 0.61
N VAL A 22 15.14 -3.73 0.54
CA VAL A 22 15.68 -4.69 1.51
C VAL A 22 17.21 -4.71 1.47
N VAL A 23 17.81 -4.86 0.28
CA VAL A 23 19.27 -4.88 0.11
C VAL A 23 19.87 -3.54 0.56
N GLY A 24 19.29 -2.42 0.13
CA GLY A 24 19.73 -1.09 0.55
C GLY A 24 19.64 -0.88 2.07
N SER A 25 18.58 -1.37 2.71
CA SER A 25 18.40 -1.28 4.16
C SER A 25 19.45 -2.12 4.91
N ILE A 26 19.76 -3.33 4.44
CA ILE A 26 20.81 -4.17 5.02
C ILE A 26 22.16 -3.48 4.91
N VAL A 27 22.51 -2.95 3.73
CA VAL A 27 23.75 -2.21 3.51
C VAL A 27 23.81 -0.98 4.40
N TYR A 28 22.72 -0.25 4.54
CA TYR A 28 22.63 0.93 5.42
C TYR A 28 22.85 0.57 6.89
N VAL A 29 22.21 -0.48 7.40
CA VAL A 29 22.37 -0.92 8.80
C VAL A 29 23.78 -1.44 9.04
N LEU A 30 24.33 -2.23 8.12
CA LEU A 30 25.71 -2.70 8.21
C LEU A 30 26.67 -1.52 8.24
N TRP A 31 26.54 -0.57 7.30
CA TRP A 31 27.33 0.64 7.32
C TRP A 31 27.19 1.37 8.66
N SER A 32 25.97 1.62 9.13
CA SER A 32 25.66 2.35 10.37
C SER A 32 26.28 1.74 11.64
N VAL A 33 26.25 0.41 11.76
CA VAL A 33 26.64 -0.30 13.01
C VAL A 33 28.10 -0.76 13.00
N LEU A 34 28.69 -1.05 11.83
CA LEU A 34 30.05 -1.56 11.77
C LEU A 34 31.08 -0.48 12.19
N PRO A 35 32.11 -0.83 12.96
CA PRO A 35 33.17 0.10 13.33
C PRO A 35 34.04 0.45 12.12
N ASP A 36 34.66 1.64 12.17
CA ASP A 36 35.44 2.19 11.06
C ASP A 36 36.56 1.23 10.62
N GLU A 37 37.23 0.53 11.53
CA GLU A 37 38.30 -0.42 11.20
C GLU A 37 37.85 -1.53 10.23
N VAL A 38 36.61 -2.01 10.37
CA VAL A 38 36.07 -3.06 9.51
C VAL A 38 35.72 -2.50 8.13
N LEU A 39 35.17 -1.28 8.07
CA LEU A 39 34.89 -0.59 6.80
C LEU A 39 36.16 -0.28 6.02
N HIS A 40 37.22 0.15 6.70
CA HIS A 40 38.52 0.42 6.07
C HIS A 40 39.15 -0.87 5.50
N ARG A 41 39.00 -2.02 6.19
CA ARG A 41 39.41 -3.33 5.66
C ARG A 41 38.59 -3.79 4.45
N MET A 42 37.32 -3.39 4.36
CA MET A 42 36.45 -3.63 3.20
C MET A 42 36.68 -2.63 2.05
N HIS A 43 37.74 -1.83 2.10
CA HIS A 43 38.07 -0.78 1.13
C HIS A 43 37.01 0.34 1.02
N MET A 44 36.11 0.47 2.00
CA MET A 44 35.18 1.60 2.11
C MET A 44 35.83 2.73 2.89
N THR A 45 36.61 3.56 2.20
CA THR A 45 37.30 4.73 2.79
C THR A 45 36.55 6.04 2.59
N TYR A 46 35.53 6.07 1.72
CA TYR A 46 34.73 7.27 1.44
C TYR A 46 33.24 6.99 1.70
N TYR A 47 32.75 7.44 2.85
CA TYR A 47 31.34 7.38 3.25
C TYR A 47 30.94 8.68 3.95
N PRO A 48 29.65 9.04 3.98
CA PRO A 48 29.18 10.26 4.64
C PRO A 48 29.42 10.22 6.16
N ASP A 49 29.34 11.37 6.83
CA ASP A 49 29.46 11.43 8.30
C ASP A 49 28.48 10.45 8.99
N ARG A 50 28.96 9.78 10.04
CA ARG A 50 28.17 8.89 10.91
C ARG A 50 26.92 9.56 11.47
N TYR A 51 26.87 10.88 11.56
CA TYR A 51 25.65 11.63 11.89
C TYR A 51 24.42 11.19 11.06
N TRP A 52 24.61 10.85 9.77
CA TRP A 52 23.54 10.39 8.90
C TRP A 52 22.94 9.04 9.30
N ALA A 53 23.65 8.24 10.10
CA ALA A 53 23.11 7.02 10.69
C ALA A 53 21.91 7.29 11.63
N VAL A 54 21.88 8.47 12.26
CA VAL A 54 20.78 8.88 13.16
C VAL A 54 19.83 9.85 12.47
N ALA A 55 20.35 10.74 11.62
CA ALA A 55 19.55 11.74 10.94
C ALA A 55 18.52 11.10 9.98
N VAL A 56 18.89 10.06 9.22
CA VAL A 56 17.97 9.42 8.27
C VAL A 56 16.76 8.80 8.99
N PRO A 57 16.91 7.97 10.05
CA PRO A 57 15.77 7.47 10.82
C PRO A 57 14.94 8.59 11.44
N ALA A 58 15.56 9.65 11.96
CA ALA A 58 14.84 10.78 12.55
C ALA A 58 13.98 11.51 11.52
N ILE A 59 14.53 11.77 10.31
CA ILE A 59 13.80 12.37 9.20
C ILE A 59 12.66 11.46 8.75
N LEU A 60 12.87 10.14 8.68
CA LEU A 60 11.84 9.17 8.31
C LEU A 60 10.67 9.23 9.30
N VAL A 61 10.94 9.21 10.61
CA VAL A 61 9.90 9.31 11.65
C VAL A 61 9.13 10.63 11.52
N MET A 62 9.84 11.76 11.36
CA MET A 62 9.21 13.07 11.16
C MET A 62 8.33 13.08 9.92
N PHE A 63 8.81 12.51 8.81
CA PHE A 63 8.06 12.39 7.57
C PHE A 63 6.81 11.53 7.73
N LEU A 64 6.89 10.39 8.42
CA LEU A 64 5.73 9.54 8.69
C LEU A 64 4.67 10.27 9.50
N VAL A 65 5.06 10.92 10.60
CA VAL A 65 4.13 11.71 11.44
C VAL A 65 3.46 12.81 10.61
N HIS A 66 4.25 13.53 9.81
CA HIS A 66 3.73 14.56 8.92
C HIS A 66 2.76 13.99 7.88
N TYR A 67 3.10 12.86 7.25
CA TYR A 67 2.28 12.20 6.24
C TYR A 67 0.94 11.73 6.82
N PHE A 68 0.95 11.03 7.97
CA PHE A 68 -0.28 10.56 8.61
C PHE A 68 -1.16 11.71 9.06
N THR A 69 -0.58 12.73 9.70
CA THR A 69 -1.33 13.91 10.15
C THR A 69 -1.95 14.64 8.96
N THR A 70 -1.18 14.86 7.90
CA THR A 70 -1.66 15.56 6.70
C THR A 70 -2.74 14.76 5.99
N SER A 71 -2.56 13.44 5.84
CA SER A 71 -3.55 12.55 5.24
C SER A 71 -4.85 12.57 6.02
N TRP A 72 -4.78 12.50 7.35
CA TRP A 72 -5.95 12.60 8.22
C TRP A 72 -6.67 13.94 8.03
N LEU A 73 -5.93 15.05 8.10
CA LEU A 73 -6.51 16.39 7.94
C LEU A 73 -7.13 16.56 6.55
N LEU A 74 -6.49 16.02 5.52
CA LEU A 74 -6.99 16.06 4.16
C LEU A 74 -8.31 15.28 4.05
N VAL A 75 -8.37 14.07 4.60
CA VAL A 75 -9.62 13.29 4.70
C VAL A 75 -10.70 14.09 5.42
N LEU A 76 -10.41 14.74 6.55
CA LEU A 76 -11.40 15.55 7.27
C LEU A 76 -11.91 16.75 6.47
N VAL A 77 -11.06 17.37 5.65
CA VAL A 77 -11.44 18.51 4.81
C VAL A 77 -12.23 18.07 3.57
N THR A 78 -11.87 16.93 2.99
CA THR A 78 -12.51 16.43 1.75
C THR A 78 -13.77 15.61 2.02
N THR A 79 -13.94 15.08 3.22
CA THR A 79 -15.12 14.25 3.56
C THR A 79 -16.36 15.13 3.67
N HIS A 80 -17.42 14.74 2.96
CA HIS A 80 -18.74 15.34 3.09
C HIS A 80 -19.27 15.22 4.54
N PRO A 81 -20.12 16.15 5.01
CA PRO A 81 -20.69 16.02 6.35
C PRO A 81 -21.41 14.68 6.49
N LEU A 82 -21.28 14.02 7.66
CA LEU A 82 -21.81 12.67 7.92
C LEU A 82 -23.33 12.52 7.71
N THR A 83 -24.05 13.64 7.59
CA THR A 83 -25.49 13.70 7.33
C THR A 83 -25.84 13.79 5.83
N ASP A 84 -24.85 13.89 4.95
CA ASP A 84 -25.06 13.98 3.50
C ASP A 84 -25.36 12.60 2.90
N GLY A 85 -26.42 12.50 2.09
CA GLY A 85 -26.77 11.28 1.38
C GLY A 85 -25.71 10.84 0.36
N ARG A 86 -24.83 11.76 -0.06
CA ARG A 86 -23.66 11.45 -0.90
C ARG A 86 -22.64 10.55 -0.21
N CYS A 87 -22.66 10.45 1.11
CA CYS A 87 -21.85 9.46 1.83
C CYS A 87 -22.35 8.00 1.63
N ILE A 88 -23.56 7.81 1.07
CA ILE A 88 -24.14 6.50 0.79
C ILE A 88 -23.88 6.06 -0.66
N THR A 89 -23.82 7.01 -1.60
CA THR A 89 -23.65 6.73 -3.04
C THR A 89 -22.35 7.33 -3.55
N ASP A 90 -21.44 6.50 -4.04
CA ASP A 90 -20.21 6.99 -4.66
C ASP A 90 -20.52 7.58 -6.06
N GLU A 91 -20.10 8.82 -6.32
CA GLU A 91 -20.24 9.45 -7.65
C GLU A 91 -19.32 8.77 -8.68
N ASP A 92 -18.19 8.23 -8.21
CA ASP A 92 -17.23 7.46 -8.98
C ASP A 92 -17.51 5.94 -8.93
N SER A 93 -18.72 5.54 -8.53
CA SER A 93 -19.12 4.13 -8.63
C SER A 93 -18.94 3.70 -10.07
N LYS A 94 -17.93 2.85 -10.33
CA LYS A 94 -17.78 2.26 -11.66
C LYS A 94 -19.10 1.55 -11.94
N PRO A 95 -19.75 1.79 -13.10
CA PRO A 95 -20.89 0.98 -13.47
C PRO A 95 -20.44 -0.47 -13.37
N ASP A 96 -21.30 -1.35 -12.84
CA ASP A 96 -21.11 -2.81 -12.72
C ASP A 96 -20.75 -3.40 -14.09
N THR A 97 -19.54 -3.12 -14.56
CA THR A 97 -18.98 -3.67 -15.76
C THR A 97 -18.44 -5.00 -15.31
N GLU A 98 -19.33 -5.98 -15.34
CA GLU A 98 -19.00 -7.39 -15.49
C GLU A 98 -18.04 -7.96 -14.44
N ILE A 99 -18.11 -7.51 -13.19
CA ILE A 99 -17.65 -8.37 -12.10
C ILE A 99 -18.77 -9.39 -11.92
N GLU A 100 -18.71 -10.50 -12.66
CA GLU A 100 -19.36 -11.71 -12.19
C GLU A 100 -18.80 -11.95 -10.79
N VAL A 101 -19.56 -11.59 -9.76
CA VAL A 101 -19.33 -12.04 -8.38
C VAL A 101 -19.22 -13.57 -8.33
N GLY A 102 -19.76 -14.27 -9.34
CA GLY A 102 -19.50 -15.68 -9.62
C GLY A 102 -18.04 -16.03 -9.96
N ALA A 103 -17.30 -15.16 -10.66
CA ALA A 103 -15.87 -15.32 -10.93
C ALA A 103 -15.00 -15.17 -9.67
N LEU A 104 -15.46 -14.44 -8.65
CA LEU A 104 -14.82 -14.41 -7.32
C LEU A 104 -15.06 -15.72 -6.54
N ALA A 105 -16.14 -16.44 -6.85
CA ALA A 105 -16.47 -17.75 -6.27
C ALA A 105 -15.90 -18.92 -7.09
N ASP A 106 -15.40 -18.66 -8.30
CA ASP A 106 -14.83 -19.68 -9.17
C ASP A 106 -13.48 -20.16 -8.63
N SER A 107 -13.48 -21.40 -8.12
CA SER A 107 -12.33 -22.04 -7.48
C SER A 107 -11.23 -22.44 -8.48
N GLY A 108 -11.45 -22.23 -9.78
CA GLY A 108 -10.51 -22.57 -10.85
C GLY A 108 -9.34 -21.58 -11.02
N SER A 109 -9.47 -20.35 -10.52
CA SER A 109 -8.40 -19.34 -10.57
C SER A 109 -7.71 -19.23 -9.21
N SER A 110 -6.39 -19.39 -9.14
CA SER A 110 -5.68 -19.45 -7.85
C SER A 110 -5.65 -18.13 -7.07
N LEU A 111 -6.01 -17.00 -7.69
CA LEU A 111 -6.15 -15.69 -7.02
C LEU A 111 -7.19 -14.83 -7.76
N PRO A 112 -8.29 -14.41 -7.10
CA PRO A 112 -9.21 -13.45 -7.70
C PRO A 112 -8.52 -12.09 -7.88
N PRO A 113 -8.90 -11.31 -8.90
CA PRO A 113 -8.35 -9.98 -9.10
C PRO A 113 -8.69 -9.06 -7.91
N TRP A 114 -7.77 -8.16 -7.56
CA TRP A 114 -8.04 -7.11 -6.56
C TRP A 114 -9.00 -6.09 -7.18
N VAL A 115 -10.28 -6.21 -6.80
CA VAL A 115 -11.36 -5.35 -7.29
C VAL A 115 -12.21 -4.92 -6.11
N ASP A 116 -12.67 -3.67 -6.14
CA ASP A 116 -13.59 -3.16 -5.13
C ASP A 116 -14.94 -3.89 -5.21
N ILE A 117 -15.48 -4.25 -4.05
CA ILE A 117 -16.82 -4.80 -3.95
C ILE A 117 -17.81 -3.63 -4.04
N PRO A 118 -18.80 -3.66 -4.95
CA PRO A 118 -19.81 -2.62 -5.02
C PRO A 118 -20.50 -2.42 -3.66
N VAL A 119 -20.71 -1.16 -3.27
CA VAL A 119 -21.33 -0.80 -1.98
C VAL A 119 -22.69 -1.45 -1.79
N SER A 120 -23.44 -1.66 -2.88
CA SER A 120 -24.72 -2.38 -2.89
C SER A 120 -24.57 -3.83 -2.45
N VAL A 121 -23.60 -4.57 -3.02
CA VAL A 121 -23.31 -5.97 -2.69
C VAL A 121 -22.79 -6.08 -1.26
N ALA A 122 -21.85 -5.22 -0.86
CA ALA A 122 -21.32 -5.21 0.50
C ALA A 122 -22.43 -4.92 1.53
N SER A 123 -23.28 -3.92 1.26
CA SER A 123 -24.41 -3.56 2.13
C SER A 123 -25.42 -4.70 2.25
N HIS A 124 -25.76 -5.35 1.13
CA HIS A 124 -26.67 -6.49 1.10
C HIS A 124 -26.11 -7.70 1.87
N LEU A 125 -24.79 -7.96 1.80
CA LEU A 125 -24.16 -9.07 2.53
C LEU A 125 -24.04 -8.78 4.04
N LEU A 126 -23.78 -7.54 4.44
CA LEU A 126 -23.55 -7.14 5.83
C LEU A 126 -24.84 -6.86 6.60
N PHE A 127 -25.85 -6.26 5.96
CA PHE A 127 -27.01 -5.69 6.65
C PHE A 127 -28.34 -6.37 6.36
N GLU A 128 -28.45 -7.26 5.36
CA GLU A 128 -29.65 -8.07 5.23
C GLU A 128 -29.73 -9.11 6.36
N PRO A 129 -30.92 -9.38 6.92
CA PRO A 129 -31.09 -10.44 7.89
C PRO A 129 -30.69 -11.76 7.24
N TRP A 130 -29.58 -12.34 7.73
CA TRP A 130 -29.10 -13.66 7.31
C TRP A 130 -30.24 -14.65 7.51
N ASN A 131 -30.92 -15.00 6.42
CA ASN A 131 -32.17 -15.74 6.46
C ASN A 131 -31.84 -17.12 7.05
N LYS A 132 -32.07 -17.30 8.35
CA LYS A 132 -31.96 -18.60 9.00
C LYS A 132 -33.00 -19.46 8.31
N LYS A 133 -32.55 -20.37 7.45
CA LYS A 133 -33.41 -21.40 6.86
C LYS A 133 -34.08 -22.13 8.02
N VAL A 134 -35.36 -21.83 8.23
CA VAL A 134 -36.29 -22.63 9.04
C VAL A 134 -36.62 -23.88 8.23
#